data_AF-A0A6G1GG12-F1
#
_entry.id   AF-A0A6G1GG12-F1
#
_cell.length_a   1.000
_cell.length_b   1.000
_cell.length_c   1.000
_cell.angle_alpha   90.00
_cell.angle_beta   90.00
_cell.angle_gamma   90.00
#
_symmetry.space_group_name_H-M   'P 1'
#
loop_
_entity.id
_entity.type
_entity.pdbx_description
1 polymer ?
#
loop_
_entity_poly.entity_id
_entity_poly.type
_entity_poly.pdbx_seq_one_letter_code
_entity_poly.pdbx_strand_id
1 'polypeptide(L)'
;MDVYLRRDAQIYVTTTKATYAMAFHLPYYALRKGSEKSDRRKYKATRLRRSYELPLPRKPGEKGVRYYEAEVSGLTTGVDDFFYTTYCFVDTYFGSEELCPTYLDRRTDPLTAIRPLDFPVWNPRENYILPFSRRLRQVTEEQRDLINEFDDRMEEYTRKHFSPFHDRERSDISELRTVVATVTCFRKSTIDIISAWDRFAANSLGYFEGNSNNPGTKRWEEYIADLKSSVSELSFLRDRLEHRYHEFHELLQWMLSGSVLHQNQIANQNGQIAMRQEANIRLLAQLNILFLPLHLITAAFSMNMVPNSASWLLYLGVLIGSSVLTYFCAFNPWLHQVLFEKRRSWGGRS
;
A
#
# COMPACT_ATOMS: atom_id res chain seq x y z
N MET A 1 -15.16 -15.19 19.74
CA MET A 1 -14.58 -15.84 18.54
C MET A 1 -14.49 -14.89 17.36
N ASP A 2 -15.52 -14.07 17.09
CA ASP A 2 -15.48 -13.05 16.03
C ASP A 2 -14.35 -12.03 16.15
N VAL A 3 -14.01 -11.60 17.36
CA VAL A 3 -12.93 -10.63 17.64
C VAL A 3 -11.56 -11.17 17.22
N TYR A 4 -11.26 -12.42 17.59
CA TYR A 4 -10.01 -13.12 17.24
C TYR A 4 -9.83 -13.26 15.72
N LEU A 5 -10.92 -13.47 14.99
CA LEU A 5 -10.88 -13.55 13.53
C LEU A 5 -10.69 -12.18 12.86
N ARG A 6 -11.05 -11.09 13.53
CA ARG A 6 -10.96 -9.71 13.01
C ARG A 6 -9.62 -9.04 13.28
N ARG A 7 -8.79 -9.60 14.17
CA ARG A 7 -7.53 -8.97 14.65
C ARG A 7 -7.79 -7.60 15.29
N ASP A 8 -8.86 -7.50 16.07
CA ASP A 8 -9.18 -6.29 16.81
C ASP A 8 -8.54 -6.36 18.21
N ALA A 9 -7.76 -5.33 18.57
CA ALA A 9 -7.21 -5.23 19.91
C ALA A 9 -8.32 -4.94 20.92
N GLN A 10 -8.41 -5.77 21.97
CA GLN A 10 -9.43 -5.65 23.00
C GLN A 10 -8.86 -6.06 24.35
N ILE A 11 -9.18 -5.29 25.39
CA ILE A 11 -8.83 -5.61 26.77
C ILE A 11 -10.05 -5.25 27.60
N TYR A 12 -10.60 -6.20 28.34
CA TYR A 12 -11.82 -5.98 29.11
C TYR A 12 -11.93 -6.85 30.35
N VAL A 13 -12.71 -6.35 31.29
CA VAL A 13 -13.21 -7.07 32.46
C VAL A 13 -14.72 -6.98 32.43
N THR A 14 -15.39 -8.11 32.58
CA THR A 14 -16.84 -8.21 32.68
C THR A 14 -17.17 -9.00 33.92
N THR A 15 -17.99 -8.43 34.79
CA THR A 15 -18.49 -9.07 36.00
C THR A 15 -20.00 -9.08 35.97
N THR A 16 -20.58 -10.24 36.27
CA THR A 16 -22.02 -10.42 36.50
C THR A 16 -22.24 -10.88 37.94
N LYS A 17 -23.50 -11.02 38.35
CA LYS A 17 -23.81 -11.57 39.69
C LYS A 17 -23.36 -13.02 39.88
N ALA A 18 -23.13 -13.76 38.80
CA ALA A 18 -22.87 -15.21 38.85
C ALA A 18 -21.50 -15.62 38.30
N THR A 19 -20.88 -14.80 37.44
CA THR A 19 -19.62 -15.12 36.77
C THR A 19 -18.82 -13.87 36.42
N TYR A 20 -17.54 -14.03 36.17
CA TYR A 20 -16.68 -12.99 35.60
C TYR A 20 -15.86 -13.51 34.41
N ALA A 21 -15.43 -12.58 33.56
CA ALA A 21 -14.49 -12.81 32.48
C ALA A 21 -13.52 -11.63 32.37
N MET A 22 -12.23 -11.93 32.31
CA MET A 22 -11.15 -10.98 32.03
C MET A 22 -10.44 -11.46 30.77
N ALA A 23 -10.32 -10.62 29.76
CA ALA A 23 -9.68 -11.03 28.51
C ALA A 23 -8.87 -9.92 27.87
N PHE A 24 -7.82 -10.34 27.18
CA PHE A 24 -7.04 -9.50 26.29
C PHE A 24 -6.85 -10.19 24.94
N HIS A 25 -6.81 -9.38 23.88
CA HIS A 25 -6.56 -9.75 22.50
C HIS A 25 -5.55 -8.75 21.94
N LEU A 26 -4.34 -9.21 21.63
CA LEU A 26 -3.20 -8.39 21.23
C LEU A 26 -2.73 -8.81 19.83
N PRO A 27 -3.34 -8.27 18.76
CA PRO A 27 -2.88 -8.50 17.40
C PRO A 27 -1.61 -7.69 17.12
N TYR A 28 -0.60 -8.33 16.55
CA TYR A 28 0.69 -7.71 16.30
C TYR A 28 1.32 -8.19 14.99
N TYR A 29 2.46 -7.60 14.65
CA TYR A 29 3.30 -8.02 13.54
C TYR A 29 4.67 -8.41 14.06
N ALA A 30 5.17 -9.56 13.60
CA ALA A 30 6.45 -10.10 14.01
C ALA A 30 7.44 -10.09 12.84
N LEU A 31 8.66 -9.61 13.06
CA LEU A 31 9.72 -9.58 12.06
C LEU A 31 10.45 -10.93 12.02
N ARG A 32 10.58 -11.56 10.86
CA ARG A 32 11.40 -12.77 10.71
C ARG A 32 12.29 -12.70 9.48
N LYS A 33 13.46 -13.31 9.60
CA LYS A 33 14.45 -13.47 8.52
C LYS A 33 14.39 -14.90 7.97
N GLY A 34 14.45 -15.07 6.65
CA GLY A 34 14.49 -16.37 5.97
C GLY A 34 13.41 -16.54 4.88
N SER A 35 13.16 -17.80 4.52
CA SER A 35 12.18 -18.16 3.50
C SER A 35 10.74 -17.85 3.94
N GLU A 36 9.88 -17.50 2.97
CA GLU A 36 8.45 -17.34 3.22
C GLU A 36 7.87 -18.60 3.88
N LYS A 37 7.13 -18.37 4.97
CA LYS A 37 6.27 -19.37 5.60
C LYS A 37 4.85 -18.93 5.38
N SER A 38 4.00 -19.81 4.84
CA SER A 38 2.60 -19.51 4.60
C SER A 38 1.75 -20.16 5.68
N ASP A 39 0.78 -19.41 6.21
CA ASP A 39 -0.26 -19.99 7.05
C ASP A 39 -1.07 -21.00 6.23
N ARG A 40 -1.12 -22.25 6.71
CA ARG A 40 -1.87 -23.34 6.07
C ARG A 40 -3.36 -23.28 6.43
N ARG A 41 -3.72 -22.58 7.52
CA ARG A 41 -5.09 -22.47 8.02
C ARG A 41 -5.87 -21.51 7.14
N LYS A 42 -7.12 -21.87 6.82
CA LYS A 42 -8.01 -21.07 5.99
C LYS A 42 -9.30 -20.73 6.72
N TYR A 43 -9.75 -19.49 6.56
CA TYR A 43 -11.07 -19.03 6.97
C TYR A 43 -11.75 -18.33 5.78
N LYS A 44 -12.99 -18.76 5.46
CA LYS A 44 -13.74 -18.26 4.29
C LYS A 44 -12.91 -18.24 2.99
N ALA A 45 -12.22 -19.35 2.71
CA ALA A 45 -11.31 -19.53 1.57
C ALA A 45 -10.04 -18.64 1.53
N THR A 46 -9.87 -17.72 2.48
CA THR A 46 -8.64 -16.92 2.63
C THR A 46 -7.72 -17.50 3.70
N ARG A 47 -6.40 -17.27 3.60
CA ARG A 47 -5.47 -17.63 4.67
C ARG A 47 -5.84 -16.88 5.96
N LEU A 48 -5.81 -17.59 7.09
CA LEU A 48 -6.19 -17.03 8.39
C LEU A 48 -5.28 -15.85 8.76
N ARG A 49 -3.97 -16.02 8.59
CA ARG A 49 -2.95 -14.97 8.77
C ARG A 49 -2.11 -14.81 7.51
N ARG A 50 -1.56 -13.61 7.33
CA ARG A 50 -0.75 -13.24 6.16
C ARG A 50 0.65 -12.81 6.55
N SER A 51 1.56 -12.92 5.58
CA SER A 51 2.93 -12.47 5.68
C SER A 51 3.23 -11.59 4.47
N TYR A 52 4.10 -10.60 4.66
CA TYR A 52 4.45 -9.66 3.62
C TYR A 52 5.96 -9.43 3.64
N GLU A 53 6.52 -9.09 2.49
CA GLU A 53 7.92 -8.62 2.43
C GLU A 53 8.01 -7.24 3.04
N LEU A 54 9.03 -7.02 3.85
CA LEU A 54 9.29 -5.68 4.37
C LEU A 54 9.81 -4.80 3.21
N PRO A 55 9.18 -3.65 2.93
CA PRO A 55 9.62 -2.77 1.84
C PRO A 55 11.05 -2.26 2.03
N LEU A 56 11.59 -1.61 0.99
CA LEU A 56 12.91 -0.97 1.01
C LEU A 56 14.05 -1.94 1.39
N PRO A 57 14.33 -2.98 0.59
CA PRO A 57 15.48 -3.84 0.85
C PRO A 57 16.78 -3.01 0.86
N ARG A 58 17.69 -3.26 1.82
CA ARG A 58 18.97 -2.54 1.94
C ARG A 58 19.85 -2.80 0.72
N LYS A 59 19.75 -3.99 0.12
CA LYS A 59 20.49 -4.39 -1.09
C LYS A 59 19.58 -4.95 -2.18
N PRO A 60 19.88 -4.70 -3.47
CA PRO A 60 19.18 -5.36 -4.58
C PRO A 60 19.25 -6.88 -4.43
N GLY A 61 18.09 -7.54 -4.44
CA GLY A 61 18.00 -9.00 -4.26
C GLY A 61 18.10 -9.49 -2.81
N GLU A 62 18.10 -8.59 -1.82
CA GLU A 62 17.93 -8.96 -0.41
C GLU A 62 16.54 -9.57 -0.22
N LYS A 63 16.48 -10.90 -0.30
CA LYS A 63 15.29 -11.67 0.00
C LYS A 63 15.36 -12.15 1.44
N GLY A 64 14.22 -12.11 2.10
CA GLY A 64 13.99 -12.89 3.31
C GLY A 64 13.70 -12.10 4.57
N VAL A 65 13.62 -10.76 4.53
CA VAL A 65 13.07 -10.02 5.67
C VAL A 65 11.57 -9.81 5.44
N ARG A 66 10.77 -10.43 6.29
CA ARG A 66 9.31 -10.43 6.19
C ARG A 66 8.70 -10.12 7.54
N TYR A 67 7.50 -9.57 7.51
CA TYR A 67 6.68 -9.40 8.69
C TYR A 67 5.41 -10.24 8.60
N TYR A 68 5.01 -10.80 9.73
CA TYR A 68 3.96 -11.81 9.82
C TYR A 68 2.86 -11.34 10.77
N GLU A 69 1.61 -11.53 10.36
CA GLU A 69 0.46 -11.31 11.22
C GLU A 69 0.41 -12.35 12.33
N ALA A 70 0.33 -11.91 13.58
CA ALA A 70 0.19 -12.77 14.75
C ALA A 70 -0.79 -12.19 15.75
N GLU A 71 -1.22 -13.01 16.71
CA GLU A 71 -2.10 -12.60 17.79
C GLU A 71 -1.82 -13.38 19.07
N VAL A 72 -1.82 -12.69 20.21
CA VAL A 72 -1.87 -13.33 21.52
C VAL A 72 -3.19 -12.98 22.18
N SER A 73 -3.92 -13.99 22.64
CA SER A 73 -5.14 -13.79 23.42
C SER A 73 -5.06 -14.50 24.76
N GLY A 74 -5.66 -13.89 25.79
CA GLY A 74 -5.83 -14.49 27.11
C GLY A 74 -7.27 -14.34 27.58
N LEU A 75 -7.78 -15.35 28.26
CA LEU A 75 -9.11 -15.35 28.87
C LEU A 75 -9.03 -16.01 30.25
N THR A 76 -9.38 -15.27 31.30
CA THR A 76 -9.62 -15.81 32.63
C THR A 76 -11.10 -15.70 32.93
N THR A 77 -11.77 -16.80 33.23
CA THR A 77 -13.22 -16.83 33.48
C THR A 77 -13.55 -17.80 34.61
N GLY A 78 -14.54 -17.46 35.42
CA GLY A 78 -14.89 -18.24 36.60
C GLY A 78 -16.18 -17.80 37.26
N VAL A 79 -16.60 -18.58 38.26
CA VAL A 79 -17.73 -18.26 39.14
C VAL A 79 -17.24 -17.38 40.30
N ASP A 80 -16.06 -17.69 40.85
CA ASP A 80 -15.44 -16.98 41.97
C ASP A 80 -13.90 -17.11 41.95
N ASP A 81 -13.24 -16.71 43.04
CA ASP A 81 -11.78 -16.75 43.19
C ASP A 81 -11.20 -18.16 43.36
N PHE A 82 -12.04 -19.17 43.61
CA PHE A 82 -11.65 -20.56 43.82
C PHE A 82 -11.92 -21.44 42.60
N PHE A 83 -12.96 -21.13 41.83
CA PHE A 83 -13.41 -21.90 40.68
C PHE A 83 -13.33 -21.06 39.40
N TYR A 84 -12.17 -21.11 38.77
CA TYR A 84 -11.90 -20.41 37.52
C TYR A 84 -10.98 -21.19 36.59
N THR A 85 -10.89 -20.72 35.35
CA THR A 85 -10.00 -21.27 34.34
C THR A 85 -9.39 -20.15 33.53
N THR A 86 -8.09 -20.29 33.24
CA THR A 86 -7.35 -19.38 32.36
C THR A 86 -6.96 -20.11 31.08
N TYR A 87 -7.18 -19.44 29.96
CA TYR A 87 -6.77 -19.84 28.63
C TYR A 87 -5.79 -18.82 28.07
N CYS A 88 -4.74 -19.28 27.40
CA CYS A 88 -3.90 -18.45 26.54
C CYS A 88 -3.82 -19.08 25.16
N PHE A 89 -4.10 -18.26 24.15
CA PHE A 89 -4.01 -18.64 22.76
C PHE A 89 -2.89 -17.82 22.15
N VAL A 90 -1.82 -18.49 21.74
CA VAL A 90 -0.81 -17.83 20.92
C VAL A 90 -0.92 -18.32 19.49
N ASP A 91 -1.19 -17.37 18.61
CA ASP A 91 -1.46 -17.60 17.20
C ASP A 91 -0.27 -17.13 16.36
N THR A 92 0.74 -17.99 16.25
CA THR A 92 1.88 -17.85 15.35
C THR A 92 1.94 -19.06 14.41
N TYR A 93 2.35 -18.83 13.16
CA TYR A 93 2.51 -19.88 12.13
C TYR A 93 3.92 -19.84 11.49
N PHE A 94 4.82 -19.11 12.14
CA PHE A 94 6.19 -18.83 11.70
C PHE A 94 7.16 -19.06 12.88
N GLY A 95 8.47 -19.09 12.61
CA GLY A 95 9.49 -19.36 13.64
C GLY A 95 9.77 -20.85 13.87
N SER A 96 10.57 -21.18 14.90
CA SER A 96 10.81 -22.55 15.41
C SER A 96 9.69 -23.04 16.33
N GLU A 97 8.76 -22.15 16.66
CA GLU A 97 7.60 -22.28 17.54
C GLU A 97 6.50 -23.20 16.99
N GLU A 98 6.67 -23.79 15.80
CA GLU A 98 5.66 -24.66 15.17
C GLU A 98 5.38 -25.95 15.97
N LEU A 99 6.32 -26.36 16.82
CA LEU A 99 6.21 -27.58 17.62
C LEU A 99 5.87 -27.26 19.07
N CYS A 100 4.92 -28.02 19.62
CA CYS A 100 4.49 -27.95 21.02
C CYS A 100 5.67 -27.93 22.04
N PRO A 101 6.74 -28.75 21.91
CA PRO A 101 7.90 -28.67 22.81
C PRO A 101 8.71 -27.37 22.70
N THR A 102 8.64 -26.67 21.57
CA THR A 102 9.28 -25.35 21.41
C THR A 102 8.45 -24.24 22.07
N TYR A 103 7.13 -24.45 22.17
CA TYR A 103 6.18 -23.50 22.76
C TYR A 103 5.97 -23.70 24.26
N LEU A 104 6.02 -24.95 24.70
CA LEU A 104 5.71 -25.41 26.04
C LEU A 104 6.93 -26.13 26.60
N ASP A 105 7.79 -25.40 27.31
CA ASP A 105 8.66 -26.06 28.29
C ASP A 105 7.76 -26.65 29.36
N ARG A 106 7.81 -27.99 29.49
CA ARG A 106 7.01 -28.75 30.47
C ARG A 106 7.29 -28.35 31.91
N ARG A 107 8.35 -27.59 32.16
CA ARG A 107 8.73 -27.09 33.49
C ARG A 107 8.16 -25.71 33.78
N THR A 108 7.72 -24.97 32.78
CA THR A 108 7.23 -23.59 32.94
C THR A 108 5.75 -23.46 32.62
N ASP A 109 5.07 -22.59 33.34
CA ASP A 109 3.72 -22.15 33.07
C ASP A 109 3.65 -21.53 31.65
N PRO A 110 2.86 -22.10 30.75
CA PRO A 110 2.79 -21.65 29.36
C PRO A 110 2.10 -20.30 29.17
N LEU A 111 1.35 -19.83 30.17
CA LEU A 111 0.74 -18.51 30.14
C LEU A 111 1.82 -17.42 30.19
N THR A 112 2.87 -17.64 30.99
CA THR A 112 3.94 -16.68 31.27
C THR A 112 5.30 -17.03 30.67
N ALA A 113 5.53 -18.30 30.31
CA ALA A 113 6.78 -18.89 29.80
C ALA A 113 8.01 -18.71 30.72
N ILE A 114 7.81 -18.33 31.99
CA ILE A 114 8.90 -18.02 32.94
C ILE A 114 8.68 -18.71 34.28
N ARG A 115 7.44 -18.74 34.78
CA ARG A 115 7.17 -19.32 36.10
C ARG A 115 7.27 -20.84 36.07
N PRO A 116 7.82 -21.50 37.09
CA PRO A 116 7.75 -22.96 37.16
C PRO A 116 6.30 -23.43 37.36
N LEU A 117 5.95 -24.55 36.73
CA LEU A 117 4.60 -25.13 36.78
C LEU A 117 4.20 -25.54 38.22
N ASP A 118 5.17 -25.87 39.06
CA ASP A 118 4.99 -26.32 40.44
C ASP A 118 4.52 -25.21 41.39
N PHE A 119 4.52 -23.95 40.95
CA PHE A 119 4.09 -22.80 41.75
C PHE A 119 2.88 -22.09 41.12
N PRO A 120 1.68 -22.71 41.16
CA PRO A 120 0.47 -22.17 40.56
C PRO A 120 0.07 -20.84 41.21
N VAL A 121 -0.43 -19.92 40.39
CA VAL A 121 -1.04 -18.67 40.84
C VAL A 121 -2.51 -18.95 41.13
N TRP A 122 -2.92 -18.85 42.40
CA TRP A 122 -4.28 -19.18 42.81
C TRP A 122 -5.26 -18.03 42.67
N ASN A 123 -4.81 -16.78 42.74
CA ASN A 123 -5.71 -15.65 42.60
C ASN A 123 -6.03 -15.38 41.12
N PRO A 124 -7.30 -15.34 40.69
CA PRO A 124 -7.64 -15.15 39.28
C PRO A 124 -7.22 -13.79 38.71
N ARG A 125 -7.21 -12.73 39.52
CA ARG A 125 -6.73 -11.41 39.10
C ARG A 125 -5.23 -11.43 38.85
N GLU A 126 -4.47 -12.08 39.71
CA GLU A 126 -3.04 -12.30 39.50
C GLU A 126 -2.80 -13.18 38.27
N ASN A 127 -3.57 -14.26 38.11
CA ASN A 127 -3.50 -15.20 37.00
C ASN A 127 -3.90 -14.55 35.66
N TYR A 128 -4.63 -13.42 35.68
CA TYR A 128 -4.91 -12.60 34.51
C TYR A 128 -3.82 -11.55 34.23
N ILE A 129 -3.49 -10.72 35.23
CA ILE A 129 -2.65 -9.53 35.03
C ILE A 129 -1.18 -9.91 34.74
N LEU A 130 -0.70 -11.01 35.31
CA LEU A 130 0.67 -11.48 35.12
C LEU A 130 0.90 -11.97 33.67
N PRO A 131 0.13 -12.91 33.11
CA PRO A 131 0.26 -13.26 31.69
C PRO A 131 0.04 -12.06 30.77
N PHE A 132 -0.91 -11.17 31.11
CA PHE A 132 -1.15 -9.98 30.31
C PHE A 132 0.10 -9.07 30.25
N SER A 133 0.75 -8.79 31.39
CA SER A 133 1.98 -7.96 31.42
C SER A 133 3.11 -8.58 30.60
N ARG A 134 3.31 -9.90 30.69
CA ARG A 134 4.34 -10.61 29.94
C ARG A 134 4.06 -10.62 28.44
N ARG A 135 2.82 -10.88 28.03
CA ARG A 135 2.44 -10.94 26.62
C ARG A 135 2.40 -9.56 25.97
N LEU A 136 2.00 -8.51 26.69
CA LEU A 136 2.08 -7.16 26.18
C LEU A 136 3.54 -6.74 25.96
N ARG A 137 4.44 -7.02 26.92
CA ARG A 137 5.87 -6.77 26.74
C ARG A 137 6.44 -7.49 25.53
N GLN A 138 6.13 -8.78 25.36
CA GLN A 138 6.55 -9.55 24.18
C GLN A 138 6.06 -8.90 22.88
N VAL A 139 4.79 -8.49 22.81
CA VAL A 139 4.22 -7.81 21.63
C VAL A 139 4.94 -6.47 21.36
N THR A 140 5.23 -5.70 22.42
CA THR A 140 5.97 -4.45 22.32
C THR A 140 7.38 -4.68 21.78
N GLU A 141 8.09 -5.71 22.23
CA GLU A 141 9.43 -6.06 21.73
C GLU A 141 9.40 -6.45 20.24
N GLU A 142 8.45 -7.29 19.84
CA GLU A 142 8.28 -7.69 18.43
C GLU A 142 7.96 -6.49 17.51
N GLN A 143 7.10 -5.56 17.98
CA GLN A 143 6.81 -4.34 17.24
C GLN A 143 8.01 -3.39 17.22
N ARG A 144 8.74 -3.26 18.32
CA ARG A 144 9.96 -2.44 18.38
C ARG A 144 10.99 -2.91 17.35
N ASP A 145 11.27 -4.21 17.30
CA ASP A 145 12.25 -4.80 16.38
C ASP A 145 11.83 -4.58 14.91
N LEU A 146 10.55 -4.80 14.61
CA LEU A 146 9.99 -4.56 13.28
C LEU A 146 10.11 -3.09 12.87
N ILE A 147 9.71 -2.17 13.75
CA ILE A 147 9.72 -0.73 13.45
C ILE A 147 11.15 -0.23 13.34
N ASN A 148 12.07 -0.67 14.19
CA ASN A 148 13.50 -0.31 14.09
C ASN A 148 14.09 -0.74 12.74
N GLU A 149 13.90 -2.00 12.34
CA GLU A 149 14.41 -2.48 11.05
C GLU A 149 13.78 -1.73 9.86
N PHE A 150 12.51 -1.36 9.95
CA PHE A 150 11.86 -0.58 8.89
C PHE A 150 12.31 0.89 8.86
N ASP A 151 12.52 1.49 10.04
CA ASP A 151 13.03 2.85 10.18
C ASP A 151 14.42 2.98 9.57
N ASP A 152 15.32 2.03 9.86
CA ASP A 152 16.66 1.98 9.28
C ASP A 152 16.62 1.93 7.74
N ARG A 153 15.69 1.14 7.18
CA ARG A 153 15.50 1.02 5.72
C ARG A 153 14.97 2.30 5.10
N MET A 154 14.02 2.95 5.77
CA MET A 154 13.50 4.25 5.36
C MET A 154 14.60 5.32 5.37
N GLU A 155 15.41 5.36 6.43
CA GLU A 155 16.53 6.31 6.51
C GLU A 155 17.58 6.06 5.42
N GLU A 156 17.92 4.80 5.16
CA GLU A 156 18.84 4.43 4.08
C GLU A 156 18.30 4.82 2.70
N TYR A 157 16.99 4.60 2.46
CA TYR A 157 16.32 5.03 1.24
C TYR A 157 16.39 6.56 1.08
N THR A 158 16.02 7.31 2.13
CA THR A 158 16.11 8.78 2.12
C THR A 158 17.54 9.23 1.82
N ARG A 159 18.55 8.59 2.42
CA ARG A 159 19.97 8.94 2.17
C ARG A 159 20.40 8.70 0.72
N LYS A 160 19.94 7.62 0.08
CA LYS A 160 20.30 7.27 -1.31
C LYS A 160 19.55 8.11 -2.35
N HIS A 161 18.25 8.32 -2.15
CA HIS A 161 17.36 8.90 -3.17
C HIS A 161 17.15 10.42 -3.05
N PHE A 162 17.67 11.07 -1.99
CA PHE A 162 17.68 12.54 -1.88
C PHE A 162 18.93 13.21 -2.49
N SER A 163 19.70 12.51 -3.33
CA SER A 163 20.67 13.17 -4.20
C SER A 163 19.94 14.02 -5.26
N PRO A 164 20.30 15.31 -5.45
CA PRO A 164 19.63 16.22 -6.39
C PRO A 164 19.78 15.84 -7.88
N PHE A 165 20.47 14.74 -8.20
CA PHE A 165 20.80 14.31 -9.56
C PHE A 165 20.20 12.96 -9.97
N HIS A 166 19.29 12.37 -9.18
CA HIS A 166 18.67 11.10 -9.55
C HIS A 166 17.38 11.31 -10.33
N ASP A 167 17.35 10.85 -11.58
CA ASP A 167 16.13 10.74 -12.38
C ASP A 167 15.19 9.72 -11.70
N ARG A 168 14.19 10.24 -10.98
CA ARG A 168 13.23 9.43 -10.21
C ARG A 168 12.24 8.77 -11.15
N GLU A 169 12.22 7.44 -11.14
CA GLU A 169 11.39 6.63 -12.04
C GLU A 169 10.01 6.30 -11.44
N ARG A 170 9.11 5.77 -12.28
CA ARG A 170 7.77 5.31 -11.87
C ARG A 170 7.80 4.18 -10.83
N SER A 171 8.89 3.42 -10.79
CA SER A 171 9.18 2.41 -9.75
C SER A 171 9.21 3.01 -8.34
N ASP A 172 9.81 4.20 -8.18
CA ASP A 172 9.94 4.90 -6.90
C ASP A 172 8.57 5.27 -6.32
N ILE A 173 7.62 5.68 -7.17
CA ILE A 173 6.25 6.03 -6.73
C ILE A 173 5.52 4.78 -6.18
N SER A 174 5.68 3.62 -6.83
CA SER A 174 5.05 2.38 -6.37
C SER A 174 5.66 1.90 -5.06
N GLU A 175 6.97 2.04 -4.91
CA GLU A 175 7.69 1.68 -3.68
C GLU A 175 7.25 2.58 -2.52
N LEU A 176 7.20 3.90 -2.73
CA LEU A 176 6.71 4.86 -1.73
C LEU A 176 5.27 4.62 -1.30
N ARG A 177 4.38 4.27 -2.23
CA ARG A 177 3.00 3.87 -1.88
C ARG A 177 2.98 2.66 -0.96
N THR A 178 3.86 1.69 -1.24
CA THR A 178 3.99 0.47 -0.43
C THR A 178 4.53 0.81 0.96
N VAL A 179 5.51 1.71 1.05
CA VAL A 179 6.05 2.21 2.33
C VAL A 179 4.96 2.90 3.15
N VAL A 180 4.25 3.88 2.58
CA VAL A 180 3.17 4.61 3.26
C VAL A 180 2.07 3.67 3.74
N ALA A 181 1.67 2.69 2.92
CA ALA A 181 0.70 1.68 3.30
C ALA A 181 1.20 0.81 4.47
N THR A 182 2.47 0.39 4.42
CA THR A 182 3.09 -0.43 5.47
C THR A 182 3.19 0.32 6.80
N VAL A 183 3.66 1.58 6.78
CA VAL A 183 3.69 2.46 7.96
C VAL A 183 2.29 2.62 8.55
N THR A 184 1.29 2.83 7.68
CA THR A 184 -0.11 2.95 8.11
C THR A 184 -0.61 1.68 8.81
N CYS A 185 -0.27 0.49 8.30
CA CYS A 185 -0.63 -0.79 8.92
C CYS A 185 -0.01 -0.95 10.32
N PHE A 186 1.29 -0.64 10.47
CA PHE A 186 1.97 -0.75 11.77
C PHE A 186 1.47 0.29 12.77
N ARG A 187 1.23 1.51 12.30
CA ARG A 187 0.65 2.59 13.11
C ARG A 187 -0.73 2.19 13.62
N LYS A 188 -1.61 1.72 12.73
CA LYS A 188 -2.95 1.28 13.11
C LYS A 188 -2.90 0.17 14.17
N SER A 189 -2.09 -0.86 13.97
CA SER A 189 -1.94 -1.95 14.94
C SER A 189 -1.47 -1.45 16.31
N THR A 190 -0.56 -0.48 16.34
CA THR A 190 -0.06 0.13 17.59
C THR A 190 -1.15 0.97 18.27
N ILE A 191 -1.85 1.82 17.51
CA ILE A 191 -2.97 2.64 18.00
C ILE A 191 -4.09 1.78 18.57
N ASP A 192 -4.43 0.67 17.90
CA ASP A 192 -5.51 -0.20 18.33
C ASP A 192 -5.20 -0.81 19.71
N ILE A 193 -3.95 -1.25 19.95
CA ILE A 193 -3.51 -1.76 21.28
C ILE A 193 -3.54 -0.66 22.33
N ILE A 194 -2.98 0.52 22.05
CA ILE A 194 -2.98 1.66 22.99
C ILE A 194 -4.43 2.05 23.34
N SER A 195 -5.31 2.14 22.35
CA SER A 195 -6.72 2.49 22.56
C SER A 195 -7.49 1.42 23.34
N ALA A 196 -7.14 0.14 23.19
CA ALA A 196 -7.68 -0.93 24.01
C ALA A 196 -7.19 -0.82 25.46
N TRP A 197 -5.91 -0.49 25.66
CA TRP A 197 -5.35 -0.25 26.98
C TRP A 197 -5.99 0.96 27.65
N ASP A 198 -6.12 2.11 26.99
CA ASP A 198 -6.68 3.32 27.57
C ASP A 198 -8.12 3.10 28.06
N ARG A 199 -8.91 2.36 27.27
CA ARG A 199 -10.27 1.95 27.67
C ARG A 199 -10.25 1.02 28.88
N PHE A 200 -9.34 0.05 28.93
CA PHE A 200 -9.19 -0.83 30.09
C PHE A 200 -8.72 -0.04 31.33
N ALA A 201 -7.75 0.85 31.17
CA ALA A 201 -7.20 1.70 32.23
C ALA A 201 -8.29 2.58 32.85
N ALA A 202 -9.10 3.23 32.02
CA ALA A 202 -10.17 4.09 32.49
C ALA A 202 -11.31 3.35 33.21
N ASN A 203 -11.65 2.13 32.75
CA ASN A 203 -12.89 1.46 33.19
C ASN A 203 -12.67 0.27 34.14
N SER A 204 -11.50 -0.35 34.13
CA SER A 204 -11.30 -1.66 34.74
C SER A 204 -9.98 -1.83 35.49
N LEU A 205 -8.99 -0.96 35.30
CA LEU A 205 -7.71 -1.09 36.00
C LEU A 205 -7.86 -0.95 37.53
N GLY A 206 -8.80 -0.14 38.00
CA GLY A 206 -9.15 -0.03 39.41
C GLY A 206 -9.55 -1.36 40.07
N TYR A 207 -9.96 -2.37 39.30
CA TYR A 207 -10.24 -3.72 39.80
C TYR A 207 -8.99 -4.46 40.31
N PHE A 208 -7.81 -4.02 39.85
CA PHE A 208 -6.50 -4.55 40.19
C PHE A 208 -5.72 -3.62 41.13
N GLU A 209 -6.18 -2.37 41.30
CA GLU A 209 -5.60 -1.38 42.20
C GLU A 209 -6.39 -1.39 43.53
N GLY A 210 -6.09 -2.34 44.44
CA GLY A 210 -6.90 -2.50 45.65
C GLY A 210 -6.28 -3.29 46.82
N ASN A 211 -5.92 -2.52 47.87
CA ASN A 211 -5.50 -2.86 49.23
C ASN A 211 -3.99 -3.07 49.48
N SER A 212 -3.20 -1.99 49.38
CA SER A 212 -1.74 -1.88 49.56
C SER A 212 -1.15 -2.48 50.86
N ASN A 213 -2.00 -2.90 51.80
CA ASN A 213 -1.59 -3.57 53.04
C ASN A 213 -1.41 -5.10 52.89
N ASN A 214 -1.78 -5.70 51.76
CA ASN A 214 -1.53 -7.11 51.47
C ASN A 214 -0.19 -7.27 50.70
N PRO A 215 0.74 -8.17 51.10
CA PRO A 215 1.94 -8.46 50.33
C PRO A 215 1.67 -8.87 48.87
N GLY A 216 0.52 -9.48 48.57
CA GLY A 216 0.11 -9.84 47.21
C GLY A 216 -0.14 -8.65 46.29
N THR A 217 -0.61 -7.53 46.82
CA THR A 217 -0.89 -6.30 46.04
C THR A 217 0.38 -5.63 45.50
N LYS A 218 1.52 -5.75 46.20
CA LYS A 218 2.80 -5.21 45.71
C LYS A 218 3.25 -5.85 44.40
N ARG A 219 2.99 -7.15 44.21
CA ARG A 219 3.31 -7.85 42.95
C ARG A 219 2.42 -7.38 41.79
N TRP A 220 1.16 -7.06 42.08
CA TRP A 220 0.25 -6.56 41.05
C TRP A 220 0.64 -5.17 40.59
N GLU A 221 1.11 -4.32 41.51
CA GLU A 221 1.68 -3.01 41.18
C GLU A 221 2.88 -3.13 40.23
N GLU A 222 3.77 -4.10 40.44
CA GLU A 222 4.87 -4.40 39.51
C GLU A 222 4.37 -4.81 38.12
N TYR A 223 3.35 -5.68 38.03
CA TYR A 223 2.78 -6.09 36.75
C TYR A 223 2.06 -4.94 36.03
N ILE A 224 1.38 -4.07 36.78
CA ILE A 224 0.75 -2.87 36.25
C ILE A 224 1.81 -1.86 35.79
N ALA A 225 2.92 -1.73 36.50
CA ALA A 225 4.04 -0.90 36.08
C ALA A 225 4.68 -1.42 34.78
N ASP A 226 4.88 -2.75 34.66
CA ASP A 226 5.35 -3.40 33.42
C ASP A 226 4.39 -3.13 32.25
N LEU A 227 3.07 -3.19 32.48
CA LEU A 227 2.06 -2.86 31.47
C LEU A 227 2.15 -1.38 31.05
N LYS A 228 2.19 -0.45 32.01
CA LYS A 228 2.33 0.99 31.75
C LYS A 228 3.61 1.30 30.97
N SER A 229 4.72 0.65 31.32
CA SER A 229 6.00 0.78 30.61
C SER A 229 5.88 0.28 29.16
N SER A 230 5.26 -0.89 28.94
CA SER A 230 5.06 -1.46 27.61
C SER A 230 4.19 -0.56 26.72
N VAL A 231 3.13 0.04 27.28
CA VAL A 231 2.26 0.98 26.54
C VAL A 231 2.96 2.33 26.27
N SER A 232 3.78 2.80 27.21
CA SER A 232 4.60 3.99 27.00
C SER A 232 5.57 3.79 25.82
N GLU A 233 6.19 2.62 25.72
CA GLU A 233 7.03 2.27 24.58
C GLU A 233 6.22 2.22 23.28
N LEU A 234 5.04 1.58 23.28
CA LEU A 234 4.16 1.56 22.10
C LEU A 234 3.79 2.99 21.66
N SER A 235 3.59 3.91 22.60
CA SER A 235 3.31 5.31 22.30
C SER A 235 4.50 6.00 21.64
N PHE A 236 5.72 5.75 22.13
CA PHE A 236 6.94 6.22 21.49
C PHE A 236 7.09 5.68 20.05
N LEU A 237 6.84 4.38 19.86
CA LEU A 237 6.87 3.74 18.54
C LEU A 237 5.82 4.32 17.59
N ARG A 238 4.61 4.59 18.08
CA ARG A 238 3.54 5.28 17.32
C ARG A 238 4.00 6.64 16.84
N ASP A 239 4.58 7.46 17.71
CA ASP A 239 4.99 8.82 17.37
C ASP A 239 6.10 8.81 16.31
N ARG A 240 7.03 7.85 16.41
CA ARG A 240 8.06 7.65 15.40
C ARG A 240 7.47 7.22 14.05
N LEU A 241 6.50 6.30 14.04
CA LEU A 241 5.77 5.92 12.83
C LEU A 241 4.98 7.09 12.23
N GLU A 242 4.41 7.97 13.06
CA GLU A 242 3.68 9.14 12.59
C GLU A 242 4.61 10.14 11.88
N HIS A 243 5.79 10.36 12.46
CA HIS A 243 6.81 11.20 11.81
C HIS A 243 7.22 10.63 10.44
N ARG A 244 7.52 9.33 10.36
CA ARG A 244 7.86 8.68 9.09
C ARG A 244 6.73 8.65 8.09
N TYR A 245 5.48 8.48 8.57
CA TYR A 245 4.31 8.58 7.71
C TYR A 245 4.26 9.94 7.03
N HIS A 246 4.41 11.04 7.78
CA HIS A 246 4.42 12.38 7.21
C HIS A 246 5.55 12.58 6.20
N GLU A 247 6.78 12.22 6.55
CA GLU A 247 7.96 12.34 5.67
C GLU A 247 7.74 11.63 4.32
N PHE A 248 7.35 10.35 4.35
CA PHE A 248 7.17 9.56 3.13
C PHE A 248 5.89 9.91 2.38
N HIS A 249 4.84 10.33 3.07
CA HIS A 249 3.61 10.78 2.43
C HIS A 249 3.84 12.10 1.67
N GLU A 250 4.52 13.07 2.28
CA GLU A 250 4.88 14.32 1.60
C GLU A 250 5.77 14.08 0.39
N LEU A 251 6.77 13.20 0.54
CA LEU A 251 7.62 12.79 -0.58
C LEU A 251 6.81 12.16 -1.72
N LEU A 252 5.86 11.28 -1.40
CA LEU A 252 4.97 10.68 -2.38
C LEU A 252 4.10 11.75 -3.09
N GLN A 253 3.51 12.68 -2.34
CA GLN A 253 2.69 13.75 -2.92
C GLN A 253 3.51 14.68 -3.83
N TRP A 254 4.74 15.00 -3.43
CA TRP A 254 5.66 15.78 -4.23
C TRP A 254 6.00 15.07 -5.55
N MET A 255 6.30 13.77 -5.52
CA MET A 255 6.58 12.99 -6.73
C MET A 255 5.37 12.88 -7.67
N LEU A 256 4.18 12.65 -7.10
CA LEU A 256 2.95 12.60 -7.90
C LEU A 256 2.68 13.94 -8.60
N SER A 257 2.86 15.06 -7.88
CA SER A 257 2.69 16.40 -8.43
C SER A 257 3.71 16.71 -9.53
N GLY A 258 4.99 16.38 -9.31
CA GLY A 258 6.04 16.53 -10.31
C GLY A 258 5.80 15.69 -11.57
N SER A 259 5.33 14.46 -11.41
CA SER A 259 4.98 13.58 -12.52
C SER A 259 3.81 14.14 -13.36
N VAL A 260 2.76 14.66 -12.72
CA VAL A 260 1.64 15.31 -13.43
C VAL A 260 2.10 16.55 -14.19
N LEU A 261 2.94 17.39 -13.58
CA LEU A 261 3.51 18.57 -14.25
C LEU A 261 4.35 18.17 -15.47
N HIS A 262 5.21 17.17 -15.33
CA HIS A 262 6.02 16.66 -16.43
C HIS A 262 5.15 16.06 -17.56
N GLN A 263 4.12 15.29 -17.21
CA GLN A 263 3.17 14.72 -18.17
C GLN A 263 2.43 15.83 -18.95
N ASN A 264 1.97 16.88 -18.26
CA ASN A 264 1.32 18.03 -18.89
C ASN A 264 2.28 18.78 -19.82
N GLN A 265 3.55 18.91 -19.43
CA GLN A 265 4.56 19.55 -20.27
C GLN A 265 4.82 18.75 -21.55
N ILE A 266 4.94 17.42 -21.46
CA ILE A 266 5.06 16.54 -22.64
C ILE A 266 3.80 16.64 -23.50
N ALA A 267 2.61 16.61 -22.91
CA ALA A 267 1.35 16.72 -23.64
C ALA A 267 1.26 18.06 -24.41
N ASN A 268 1.69 19.16 -23.79
CA ASN A 268 1.74 20.47 -24.43
C ASN A 268 2.76 20.50 -25.59
N GLN A 269 3.95 19.92 -25.41
CA GLN A 269 4.95 19.82 -26.48
C GLN A 269 4.44 18.96 -27.65
N ASN A 270 3.84 17.80 -27.36
CA ASN A 270 3.25 16.94 -28.37
C ASN A 270 2.07 17.62 -29.09
N GLY A 271 1.25 18.40 -28.38
CA GLY A 271 0.20 19.22 -28.99
C GLY A 271 0.77 20.25 -29.97
N GLN A 272 1.87 20.93 -29.61
CA GLN A 272 2.55 21.86 -30.50
C GLN A 272 3.16 21.15 -31.73
N ILE A 273 3.72 19.95 -31.56
CA ILE A 273 4.26 19.15 -32.66
C ILE A 273 3.13 18.70 -33.60
N ALA A 274 1.99 18.25 -33.05
CA ALA A 274 0.83 17.85 -33.84
C ALA A 274 0.25 19.03 -34.64
N MET A 275 0.16 20.22 -34.05
CA MET A 275 -0.26 21.44 -34.76
C MET A 275 0.69 21.80 -35.91
N ARG A 276 2.01 21.69 -35.70
CA ARG A 276 3.01 21.93 -36.75
C ARG A 276 2.91 20.88 -37.87
N GLN A 277 2.68 19.62 -37.52
CA GLN A 277 2.45 18.56 -38.51
C GLN A 277 1.17 18.79 -39.31
N GLU A 278 0.08 19.20 -38.67
CA GLU A 278 -1.17 19.52 -39.36
C GLU A 278 -0.98 20.65 -40.38
N ALA A 279 -0.25 21.72 -40.01
CA ALA A 279 0.09 22.81 -40.93
C ALA A 279 0.93 22.32 -42.12
N ASN A 280 1.94 21.47 -41.87
CA ASN A 280 2.78 20.89 -42.92
C ASN A 280 1.98 19.95 -43.85
N ILE A 281 1.06 19.15 -43.30
CA ILE A 281 0.19 18.25 -44.08
C ILE A 281 -0.77 19.08 -44.94
N ARG A 282 -1.35 20.15 -44.40
CA ARG A 282 -2.22 21.04 -45.18
C ARG A 282 -1.49 21.71 -46.33
N LEU A 283 -0.27 22.20 -46.09
CA LEU A 283 0.57 22.83 -47.12
C LEU A 283 0.94 21.81 -48.20
N LEU A 284 1.37 20.60 -47.81
CA LEU A 284 1.68 19.53 -48.76
C LEU A 284 0.45 19.11 -49.58
N ALA A 285 -0.72 19.02 -48.95
CA ALA A 285 -1.97 18.71 -49.64
C ALA A 285 -2.34 19.81 -50.65
N GLN A 286 -2.19 21.09 -50.29
CA GLN A 286 -2.42 22.21 -51.21
C GLN A 286 -1.47 22.19 -52.41
N LEU A 287 -0.18 21.93 -52.18
CA LEU A 287 0.80 21.78 -53.26
C LEU A 287 0.44 20.60 -54.17
N ASN A 288 0.11 19.44 -53.61
CA ASN A 288 -0.27 18.26 -54.41
C ASN A 288 -1.54 18.51 -55.23
N ILE A 289 -2.55 19.17 -54.66
CA ILE A 289 -3.78 19.52 -55.41
C ILE A 289 -3.45 20.42 -56.61
N LEU A 290 -2.49 21.34 -56.47
CA LEU A 290 -2.09 22.26 -57.54
C LEU A 290 -1.23 21.60 -58.62
N PHE A 291 -0.25 20.77 -58.23
CA PHE A 291 0.75 20.23 -59.15
C PHE A 291 0.33 18.90 -59.81
N LEU A 292 -0.58 18.14 -59.22
CA LEU A 292 -1.00 16.84 -59.77
C LEU A 292 -1.69 16.94 -61.15
N PRO A 293 -2.63 17.87 -61.39
CA PRO A 293 -3.19 18.05 -62.74
C PRO A 293 -2.17 18.61 -63.72
N LEU A 294 -1.27 19.49 -63.27
CA LEU A 294 -0.19 20.03 -64.08
C LEU A 294 0.71 18.89 -64.58
N HIS A 295 1.15 18.01 -63.69
CA HIS A 295 1.93 16.83 -64.04
C HIS A 295 1.17 15.85 -64.94
N LEU A 296 -0.12 15.64 -64.70
CA LEU A 296 -0.96 14.77 -65.54
C LEU A 296 -1.01 15.27 -66.99
N ILE A 297 -1.17 16.59 -67.17
CA ILE A 297 -1.25 17.22 -68.49
C ILE A 297 0.12 17.23 -69.16
N THR A 298 1.18 17.58 -68.44
CA THR A 298 2.54 17.50 -68.98
C THR A 298 2.89 16.05 -69.37
N ALA A 299 2.49 15.04 -68.60
CA ALA A 299 2.69 13.64 -68.93
C ALA A 299 1.87 13.20 -70.16
N ALA A 300 0.57 13.56 -70.23
CA ALA A 300 -0.30 13.21 -71.34
C ALA A 300 0.18 13.78 -72.68
N PHE A 301 0.74 14.99 -72.67
CA PHE A 301 1.30 15.63 -73.87
C PHE A 301 2.77 15.25 -74.14
N SER A 302 3.46 14.63 -73.18
CA SER A 302 4.80 14.04 -73.35
C SER A 302 4.76 12.63 -73.95
N MET A 303 3.62 11.95 -73.87
CA MET A 303 3.42 10.66 -74.54
C MET A 303 3.36 10.85 -76.07
N ASN A 304 4.10 10.00 -76.81
CA ASN A 304 4.17 9.94 -78.28
C ASN A 304 2.84 9.69 -79.02
N MET A 305 1.70 9.79 -78.33
CA MET A 305 0.35 9.58 -78.85
C MET A 305 -0.31 10.89 -79.33
N VAL A 306 0.30 12.05 -79.10
CA VAL A 306 -0.23 13.34 -79.59
C VAL A 306 0.35 13.65 -80.98
N PRO A 307 -0.50 13.84 -82.02
CA PRO A 307 -0.03 14.11 -83.38
C PRO A 307 0.75 15.44 -83.45
N ASN A 308 1.89 15.44 -84.16
CA ASN A 308 2.82 16.57 -84.33
C ASN A 308 2.20 17.87 -84.90
N SER A 309 0.93 17.84 -85.31
CA SER A 309 0.17 19.01 -85.76
C SER A 309 -0.57 19.75 -84.64
N ALA A 310 -0.51 19.26 -83.39
CA ALA A 310 -1.07 19.95 -82.24
C ALA A 310 -0.19 21.17 -81.90
N SER A 311 -0.70 22.36 -82.21
CA SER A 311 -0.03 23.62 -81.93
C SER A 311 0.24 23.76 -80.43
N TRP A 312 1.46 24.17 -80.08
CA TRP A 312 1.88 24.51 -78.70
C TRP A 312 0.87 25.41 -77.96
N LEU A 313 0.08 26.19 -78.70
CA LEU A 313 -1.04 27.01 -78.22
C LEU A 313 -2.17 26.18 -77.59
N LEU A 314 -2.49 25.02 -78.13
CA LEU A 314 -3.54 24.13 -77.63
C LEU A 314 -3.10 23.46 -76.32
N TYR A 315 -1.83 23.08 -76.22
CA TYR A 315 -1.20 22.66 -74.96
C TYR A 315 -1.26 23.77 -73.90
N LEU A 316 -0.86 25.00 -74.26
CA LEU A 316 -0.93 26.16 -73.36
C LEU A 316 -2.36 26.49 -72.93
N GLY A 317 -3.33 26.39 -73.84
CA GLY A 317 -4.74 26.60 -73.54
C GLY A 317 -5.31 25.57 -72.57
N VAL A 318 -5.00 24.28 -72.77
CA VAL A 318 -5.41 23.19 -71.87
C VAL A 318 -4.71 23.31 -70.50
N LEU A 319 -3.43 23.66 -70.48
CA LEU A 319 -2.66 23.86 -69.26
C LEU A 319 -3.21 25.03 -68.43
N ILE A 320 -3.48 26.18 -69.07
CA ILE A 320 -4.04 27.36 -68.38
C ILE A 320 -5.46 27.07 -67.92
N GLY A 321 -6.31 26.52 -68.80
CA GLY A 321 -7.71 26.23 -68.47
C GLY A 321 -7.86 25.25 -67.30
N SER A 322 -7.08 24.16 -67.31
CA SER A 322 -7.05 23.19 -66.21
C SER A 322 -6.44 23.75 -64.92
N SER A 323 -5.39 24.56 -65.01
CA SER A 323 -4.76 25.19 -63.83
C SER A 323 -5.71 26.19 -63.17
N VAL A 324 -6.43 26.99 -63.96
CA VAL A 324 -7.44 27.94 -63.47
C VAL A 324 -8.62 27.20 -62.85
N LEU A 325 -9.11 26.13 -63.49
CA LEU A 325 -10.19 25.29 -62.95
C LEU A 325 -9.77 24.64 -61.62
N THR A 326 -8.55 24.10 -61.55
CA THR A 326 -8.01 23.47 -60.33
C THR A 326 -7.84 24.51 -59.21
N TYR A 327 -7.30 25.69 -59.54
CA TYR A 327 -7.15 26.79 -58.59
C TYR A 327 -8.52 27.27 -58.06
N PHE A 328 -9.51 27.40 -58.95
CA PHE A 328 -10.87 27.80 -58.58
C PHE A 328 -11.58 26.77 -57.68
N CYS A 329 -11.34 25.47 -57.91
CA CYS A 329 -11.83 24.39 -57.05
C CYS A 329 -11.12 24.36 -55.69
N ALA A 330 -9.81 24.61 -55.65
CA ALA A 330 -9.01 24.55 -54.42
C ALA A 330 -9.23 25.75 -53.48
N PHE A 331 -9.55 26.94 -54.00
CA PHE A 331 -9.75 28.16 -53.21
C PHE A 331 -11.21 28.48 -52.86
N ASN A 332 -12.18 27.67 -53.30
CA ASN A 332 -13.58 27.80 -52.91
C ASN A 332 -13.94 26.80 -51.78
N PRO A 333 -14.07 27.24 -50.51
CA PRO A 333 -14.36 26.36 -49.38
C PRO A 333 -15.72 25.64 -49.51
N TRP A 334 -16.66 26.26 -50.24
CA TRP A 334 -18.00 25.74 -50.48
C TRP A 334 -18.00 24.45 -51.32
N LEU A 335 -17.10 24.34 -52.32
CA LEU A 335 -16.98 23.14 -53.15
C LEU A 335 -16.39 21.95 -52.36
N HIS A 336 -15.46 22.21 -51.44
CA HIS A 336 -14.91 21.19 -50.55
C HIS A 336 -15.96 20.62 -49.59
N GLN A 337 -16.85 21.45 -49.04
CA GLN A 337 -17.96 20.96 -48.20
C GLN A 337 -18.91 20.05 -49.00
N VAL A 338 -19.35 20.47 -50.19
CA VAL A 338 -20.29 19.68 -51.02
C VAL A 338 -19.69 18.34 -51.49
N LEU A 339 -18.41 18.30 -51.85
CA LEU A 339 -17.75 17.07 -52.32
C LEU A 339 -17.49 16.05 -51.19
N PHE A 340 -17.14 16.50 -49.98
CA PHE A 340 -16.85 15.61 -48.86
C PHE A 340 -18.11 15.21 -48.06
N GLU A 341 -19.11 16.07 -47.97
CA GLU A 341 -20.39 15.79 -47.31
C GLU A 341 -21.18 14.70 -48.06
N LYS A 342 -21.06 14.66 -49.40
CA LYS A 342 -21.62 13.60 -50.24
C LYS A 342 -20.89 12.25 -50.08
N ARG A 343 -19.66 12.23 -49.57
CA ARG A 343 -18.89 11.00 -49.31
C ARG A 343 -19.19 10.39 -47.94
N ARG A 344 -19.56 11.20 -46.93
CA ARG A 344 -20.02 10.69 -45.62
C ARG A 344 -21.37 9.97 -45.69
N SER A 345 -22.26 10.36 -46.61
CA SER A 345 -23.56 9.69 -46.78
C SER A 345 -23.48 8.31 -47.45
N TRP A 346 -22.33 7.94 -48.03
CA TRP A 346 -22.11 6.62 -48.66
C TRP A 346 -21.25 5.66 -47.84
N GLY A 347 -20.58 6.14 -46.77
CA GLY A 347 -19.74 5.30 -45.89
C GLY A 347 -20.42 4.83 -44.58
N GLY A 348 -21.68 5.20 -44.34
CA GLY A 348 -22.44 4.88 -43.12
C GLY A 348 -23.42 3.71 -43.25
N ARG A 349 -23.19 2.79 -44.19
CA ARG A 349 -23.92 1.51 -44.27
C ARG A 349 -22.91 0.37 -44.39
N SER A 350 -22.36 -0.03 -43.25
CA SER A 350 -21.97 -1.41 -42.95
C SER A 350 -22.05 -1.59 -41.45
#